data_AF-A0A2K3MEN2-F1
#
_entry.id   AF-A0A2K3MEN2-F1
#
_cell.length_a   1.000
_cell.length_b   1.000
_cell.length_c   1.000
_cell.angle_alpha   90.00
_cell.angle_beta   90.00
_cell.angle_gamma   90.00
#
_symmetry.space_group_name_H-M   'P 1'
#
loop_
_entity.id
_entity.type
_entity.pdbx_description
1 polymer ?
#
loop_
_entity_poly.entity_id
_entity_poly.type
_entity_poly.pdbx_seq_one_letter_code
_entity_poly.pdbx_strand_id
1 'polypeptide(L)' 'MQSLQEKASEWSGVDTGDAFAIDDDTNLFQKLGGLQTFINLSTNFYN' A
#
# COMPACT_ATOMS: atom_id res chain seq x y z
N MET A 1 -21.15 9.44 -12.32
CA MET A 1 -19.96 8.62 -12.67
C MET A 1 -19.27 8.28 -11.36
N GLN A 2 -18.94 7.02 -11.11
CA GLN A 2 -18.09 6.63 -9.98
C GLN A 2 -16.63 6.99 -10.27
N SER A 3 -15.91 7.40 -9.24
CA SER A 3 -14.46 7.62 -9.22
C SER A 3 -13.68 6.29 -9.29
N LEU A 4 -12.37 6.39 -9.54
CA LEU A 4 -11.50 5.21 -9.57
C LEU A 4 -11.38 4.56 -8.18
N GLN A 5 -11.34 5.38 -7.13
CA GLN A 5 -11.24 4.94 -5.74
C GLN A 5 -12.50 4.18 -5.32
N GLU A 6 -13.68 4.70 -5.66
CA GLU A 6 -14.96 4.03 -5.38
C GLU A 6 -15.03 2.67 -6.08
N LYS A 7 -14.65 2.58 -7.36
CA LYS A 7 -14.61 1.29 -8.08
C LYS A 7 -13.57 0.33 -7.50
N ALA A 8 -12.39 0.83 -7.13
CA ALA A 8 -11.34 0.02 -6.53
C ALA A 8 -11.80 -0.57 -5.19
N SER A 9 -12.46 0.23 -4.36
CA SER A 9 -13.01 -0.23 -3.08
C SER A 9 -14.09 -1.30 -3.29
N GLU A 10 -15.01 -1.08 -4.25
CA GLU A 10 -16.04 -2.05 -4.63
C GLU A 10 -15.44 -3.39 -5.12
N TRP A 11 -14.43 -3.35 -5.98
CA TRP A 11 -13.86 -4.57 -6.58
C TRP A 11 -12.88 -5.31 -5.69
N SER A 12 -12.12 -4.59 -4.87
CA SER A 12 -11.15 -5.20 -3.95
C SER A 12 -11.77 -5.68 -2.64
N GLY A 13 -12.94 -5.15 -2.26
CA GLY A 13 -13.54 -5.37 -0.95
C GLY A 13 -12.78 -4.67 0.19
N VAL A 14 -11.88 -3.75 -0.13
CA VAL A 14 -11.07 -2.98 0.83
C VAL A 14 -11.58 -1.56 0.86
N ASP A 15 -11.86 -1.04 2.07
CA ASP A 15 -12.25 0.36 2.22
C ASP A 15 -11.09 1.30 1.83
N THR A 16 -11.42 2.48 1.31
CA THR A 16 -10.39 3.44 0.92
C THR A 16 -9.58 3.92 2.13
N GLY A 17 -10.19 4.12 3.30
CA GLY A 17 -9.48 4.47 4.52
C GLY A 17 -8.47 3.39 4.93
N ASP A 18 -8.90 2.13 4.90
CA ASP A 18 -8.03 0.99 5.22
C ASP A 18 -6.85 0.87 4.25
N ALA A 19 -7.06 1.14 2.95
CA ALA A 19 -6.01 1.11 1.94
C ALA A 19 -4.95 2.21 2.14
N PHE A 20 -5.36 3.37 2.67
CA PHE A 20 -4.49 4.52 2.92
C PHE A 20 -3.98 4.62 4.37
N ALA A 21 -4.34 3.66 5.24
CA ALA A 21 -3.84 3.60 6.63
C ALA A 21 -2.30 3.48 6.73
N ILE A 22 -1.62 3.22 5.61
CA ILE A 22 -0.15 3.29 5.50
C ILE A 22 0.41 4.70 5.77
N ASP A 23 -0.42 5.75 5.64
CA ASP A 23 -0.05 7.16 5.78
C ASP A 23 -0.45 7.78 7.13
N ASP A 24 -1.03 7.00 8.07
CA ASP A 24 -1.54 7.51 9.35
C ASP A 24 -0.41 8.03 10.28
N ASP A 25 0.01 7.22 11.25
CA ASP A 25 0.94 7.67 12.30
C ASP A 25 2.34 7.05 12.19
N THR A 26 2.54 6.14 11.23
CA THR A 26 3.77 5.35 11.12
C THR A 26 4.45 5.52 9.78
N ASN A 27 5.67 6.07 9.78
CA ASN A 27 6.52 6.05 8.60
C ASN A 27 7.04 4.63 8.35
N LEU A 28 6.41 3.90 7.42
CA LEU A 28 6.79 2.52 7.09
C LEU A 28 8.22 2.40 6.55
N PHE A 29 8.72 3.40 5.84
CA PHE A 29 10.11 3.41 5.36
C PHE A 29 11.10 3.36 6.53
N GLN A 30 10.89 4.20 7.55
CA GLN A 30 11.72 4.20 8.76
C GLN A 30 11.52 2.92 9.58
N LYS A 31 10.27 2.49 9.76
CA LYS A 31 9.95 1.30 10.56
C LYS A 31 10.51 0.00 9.99
N LEU A 32 10.52 -0.13 8.65
CA LEU A 32 10.91 -1.37 7.97
C LEU A 32 12.40 -1.45 7.62
N GLY A 33 13.24 -0.50 8.09
CA GLY A 33 14.69 -0.55 7.89
C GLY A 33 15.18 0.10 6.59
N GLY A 34 14.37 1.00 6.00
CA GLY A 34 14.75 1.81 4.85
C GLY A 34 14.72 1.06 3.51
N LEU A 35 15.50 1.57 2.55
CA LEU A 35 15.38 1.23 1.13
C LEU A 35 15.62 -0.27 0.83
N GLN A 36 16.55 -0.91 1.52
CA GLN A 36 16.94 -2.29 1.20
C GLN A 36 15.77 -3.27 1.36
N THR A 37 14.85 -3.04 2.31
CA THR A 37 13.67 -3.89 2.50
C THR A 37 12.74 -3.85 1.29
N PHE A 38 12.50 -2.67 0.73
CA PHE A 38 11.66 -2.51 -0.46
C PHE A 38 12.33 -3.07 -1.70
N ILE A 39 13.66 -2.91 -1.85
CA ILE A 39 14.42 -3.55 -2.93
C ILE A 39 14.24 -5.07 -2.86
N ASN A 40 14.47 -5.67 -1.69
CA ASN A 40 14.36 -7.12 -1.52
C ASN A 40 12.95 -7.63 -1.81
N LEU A 41 11.91 -6.92 -1.32
CA LEU A 41 10.52 -7.25 -1.58
C LEU A 41 10.22 -7.22 -3.09
N SER A 42 10.60 -6.15 -3.79
CA SER A 42 10.36 -6.01 -5.23
C SER A 42 11.14 -7.05 -6.03
N THR A 43 12.41 -7.31 -5.70
CA THR A 43 13.19 -8.36 -6.36
C THR A 43 12.57 -9.74 -6.16
N ASN A 44 12.07 -10.05 -4.96
CA ASN A 44 11.39 -11.33 -4.72
C ASN A 44 10.07 -11.43 -5.49
N PHE A 45 9.29 -10.35 -5.57
CA PHE A 45 8.00 -10.34 -6.26
C PHE A 45 8.11 -10.55 -7.78
N TYR A 46 9.19 -10.07 -8.40
CA TYR A 46 9.36 -10.11 -9.87
C TYR A 46 10.22 -11.27 -10.40
N ASN A 47 10.84 -12.09 -9.53
CA ASN A 47 11.65 -13.27 -9.91
C ASN A 47 10.81 -14.54 -9.90
#